data_AF-A0A7G5CBW9-F1
#
_entry.id   AF-A0A7G5CBW9-F1
#
_cell.length_a   1.000
_cell.length_b   1.000
_cell.length_c   1.000
_cell.angle_alpha   90.00
_cell.angle_beta   90.00
_cell.angle_gamma   90.00
#
_symmetry.space_group_name_H-M   'P 1'
#
loop_
_entity.id
_entity.type
_entity.pdbx_description
1 polymer ?
#
loop_
_entity_poly.entity_id
_entity_poly.type
_entity_poly.pdbx_seq_one_letter_code
_entity_poly.pdbx_strand_id
1 'polypeptide(L)'
;MTDNKLTVWQSIEVLTKAILNMQKELSSIKNIALDQDVTLEKGKELLSGIYEANFKLNKAINIATLPKVGYHILNGELVVRNHITEEEVKIPRDFHYLKVIKSDLDDYKLTFCNFLGNEFFEYKKYDPQYSGVSDEYKFVDFGSVKKTHNLKFKEYVGHAPKFFAVEGPIEPGSQNHVIDLFRLVKSGKGSRVGALADEFGYFDDQNKLHYYNYHKSAESNIYNPENFSVKMINVDVSKIDKFYLIAEQGDIIIHPILGNLDIF
;
A
#
# COMPACT_ATOMS: atom_id res chain seq x y z
N MET A 1 53.46 24.29 29.25
CA MET A 1 52.44 24.53 28.22
C MET A 1 52.36 23.27 27.39
N THR A 2 51.45 22.39 27.81
CA THR A 2 51.36 20.98 27.40
C THR A 2 50.42 20.82 26.20
N ASP A 3 50.96 20.21 25.14
CA ASP A 3 50.32 19.27 24.20
C ASP A 3 48.91 19.54 23.64
N ASN A 4 48.61 20.77 23.22
CA ASN A 4 47.44 21.02 22.36
C ASN A 4 47.60 20.54 20.91
N LYS A 5 48.78 20.06 20.49
CA LYS A 5 48.98 19.53 19.13
C LYS A 5 48.65 18.04 19.01
N LEU A 6 48.86 17.25 20.06
CA LEU A 6 48.60 15.80 20.04
C LEU A 6 47.09 15.49 20.00
N THR A 7 46.28 16.32 20.68
CA THR A 7 44.81 16.23 20.70
C THR A 7 44.17 16.62 19.37
N VAL A 8 44.74 17.59 18.65
CA VAL A 8 44.25 17.99 17.32
C VAL A 8 44.52 16.89 16.28
N TRP A 9 45.70 16.27 16.28
CA TRP A 9 46.00 15.17 15.35
C TRP A 9 45.16 13.92 15.62
N GLN A 10 44.95 13.55 16.88
CA GLN A 10 44.04 12.46 17.25
C GLN A 10 42.59 12.78 16.85
N SER A 11 42.16 14.04 17.01
CA SER A 11 40.83 14.48 16.57
C SER A 11 40.67 14.44 15.06
N ILE A 12 41.71 14.82 14.29
CA ILE A 12 41.74 14.71 12.82
C ILE A 12 41.70 13.24 12.40
N GLU A 13 42.44 12.34 13.06
CA GLU A 13 42.43 10.92 12.72
C GLU A 13 41.07 10.27 13.02
N VAL A 14 40.44 10.63 14.14
CA VAL A 14 39.08 10.19 14.49
C VAL A 14 38.05 10.75 13.52
N LEU A 15 38.14 12.03 13.14
CA LEU A 15 37.26 12.63 12.12
C LEU A 15 37.46 11.96 10.76
N THR A 16 38.71 11.67 10.40
CA THR A 16 39.05 11.04 9.10
C THR A 16 38.53 9.61 9.06
N LYS A 17 38.67 8.84 10.15
CA LYS A 17 38.06 7.51 10.29
C LYS A 17 36.53 7.56 10.31
N ALA A 18 35.93 8.57 10.95
CA ALA A 18 34.48 8.76 10.94
C ALA A 18 33.98 9.14 9.54
N ILE A 19 34.70 9.99 8.79
CA ILE A 19 34.39 10.34 7.40
C ILE A 19 34.57 9.12 6.49
N LEU A 20 35.63 8.32 6.66
CA LEU A 20 35.83 7.08 5.90
C LEU A 20 34.76 6.03 6.23
N ASN A 21 34.34 5.89 7.49
CA ASN A 21 33.24 5.00 7.86
C ASN A 21 31.90 5.53 7.36
N MET A 22 31.64 6.84 7.42
CA MET A 22 30.46 7.45 6.81
C MET A 22 30.48 7.29 5.29
N GLN A 23 31.64 7.35 4.63
CA GLN A 23 31.78 7.06 3.19
C GLN A 23 31.57 5.58 2.89
N LYS A 24 31.92 4.68 3.81
CA LYS A 24 31.71 3.22 3.68
C LYS A 24 30.25 2.82 3.95
N GLU A 25 29.61 3.48 4.92
CA GLU A 25 28.16 3.43 5.16
C GLU A 25 27.39 4.08 4.01
N LEU A 26 27.85 5.23 3.49
CA LEU A 26 27.32 5.83 2.25
C LEU A 26 27.58 4.95 1.03
N SER A 27 28.67 4.17 0.98
CA SER A 27 28.91 3.22 -0.11
C SER A 27 28.03 1.97 -0.01
N SER A 28 27.61 1.58 1.20
CA SER A 28 26.61 0.52 1.41
C SER A 28 25.18 1.03 1.23
N ILE A 29 24.94 2.33 1.43
CA ILE A 29 23.72 3.04 0.98
C ILE A 29 23.75 3.26 -0.55
N LYS A 30 24.94 3.36 -1.16
CA LYS A 30 25.17 3.24 -2.60
C LYS A 30 25.16 1.78 -3.11
N ASN A 31 24.33 0.93 -2.51
CA ASN A 31 23.52 -0.01 -3.29
C ASN A 31 22.38 0.72 -4.03
N ILE A 32 22.63 1.95 -4.48
CA ILE A 32 22.06 2.47 -5.71
C ILE A 32 22.70 1.63 -6.81
N ALA A 33 22.12 0.46 -7.10
CA ALA A 33 22.25 -0.10 -8.43
C ALA A 33 21.69 0.99 -9.36
N LEU A 34 22.58 1.64 -10.10
CA LEU A 34 22.26 2.78 -10.94
C LEU A 34 21.34 2.42 -12.13
N ASP A 35 20.93 1.16 -12.28
CA ASP A 35 20.07 0.67 -13.36
C ASP A 35 19.06 -0.39 -12.88
N GLN A 36 18.48 -0.23 -11.68
CA GLN A 36 17.29 -1.03 -11.34
C GLN A 36 16.06 -0.45 -12.06
N ASP A 37 15.76 -1.01 -13.24
CA ASP A 37 14.65 -0.62 -14.09
C ASP A 37 13.34 -1.17 -13.50
N VAL A 38 12.49 -0.28 -13.00
CA VAL A 38 11.14 -0.63 -12.56
C VAL A 38 10.19 -0.29 -13.68
N THR A 39 9.48 -1.30 -14.15
CA THR A 39 8.52 -1.18 -15.24
C THR A 39 7.13 -1.57 -14.75
N LEU A 40 6.10 -1.00 -15.37
CA LEU A 40 4.72 -1.44 -15.20
C LEU A 40 4.32 -2.19 -16.46
N GLU A 41 4.07 -3.49 -16.31
CA GLU A 41 3.87 -4.41 -17.43
C GLU A 41 2.55 -5.16 -17.33
N LYS A 42 2.04 -5.55 -18.49
CA LYS A 42 0.86 -6.40 -18.63
C LYS A 42 1.14 -7.80 -18.06
N GLY A 43 0.27 -8.23 -17.15
CA GLY A 43 0.30 -9.55 -16.54
C GLY A 43 -0.69 -10.53 -17.18
N LYS A 44 -1.17 -11.48 -16.38
CA LYS A 44 -2.19 -12.44 -16.81
C LYS A 44 -3.53 -11.74 -17.06
N GLU A 45 -4.34 -12.36 -17.90
CA GLU A 45 -5.72 -11.96 -18.08
C GLU A 45 -6.52 -12.24 -16.81
N LEU A 46 -7.35 -11.28 -16.41
CA LEU A 46 -8.25 -11.38 -15.27
C LEU A 46 -9.68 -11.65 -15.74
N LEU A 47 -10.16 -10.88 -16.72
CA LEU A 47 -11.49 -11.03 -17.30
C LEU A 47 -11.57 -10.32 -18.65
N SER A 48 -11.90 -11.03 -19.73
CA SER A 48 -12.34 -10.48 -21.02
C SER A 48 -11.60 -9.21 -21.47
N GLY A 49 -10.29 -9.30 -21.73
CA GLY A 49 -9.50 -8.16 -22.19
C GLY A 49 -8.98 -7.23 -21.08
N ILE A 50 -9.30 -7.49 -19.81
CA ILE A 50 -8.71 -6.83 -18.63
C ILE A 50 -7.55 -7.69 -18.12
N TYR A 51 -6.35 -7.11 -18.08
CA TYR A 51 -5.12 -7.79 -17.65
C TYR A 51 -4.50 -7.09 -16.44
N GLU A 52 -3.81 -7.85 -15.60
CA GLU A 52 -3.07 -7.29 -14.46
C GLU A 52 -2.06 -6.22 -14.90
N ALA A 53 -1.88 -5.23 -14.04
CA ALA A 53 -0.80 -4.26 -14.15
C ALA A 53 0.24 -4.55 -13.06
N ASN A 54 1.35 -5.15 -13.47
CA ASN A 54 2.40 -5.70 -12.61
C ASN A 54 3.63 -4.80 -12.64
N PHE A 55 4.09 -4.37 -11.47
CA PHE A 55 5.39 -3.75 -11.29
C PHE A 55 6.46 -4.82 -11.34
N LYS A 56 7.38 -4.71 -12.30
CA LYS A 56 8.53 -5.60 -12.42
C LYS A 56 9.83 -4.88 -12.17
N LEU A 57 10.66 -5.48 -11.34
CA LEU A 57 12.06 -5.11 -11.17
C LEU A 57 12.90 -5.82 -12.24
N ASN A 58 13.67 -5.04 -12.98
CA ASN A 58 14.55 -5.51 -14.06
C ASN A 58 13.83 -6.39 -15.10
N LYS A 59 12.53 -6.12 -15.33
CA LYS A 59 11.63 -6.87 -16.24
C LYS A 59 11.47 -8.36 -15.93
N ALA A 60 12.00 -8.82 -14.80
CA ALA A 60 12.08 -10.25 -14.47
C ALA A 60 11.29 -10.59 -13.21
N ILE A 61 11.40 -9.77 -12.17
CA ILE A 61 10.83 -10.08 -10.85
C ILE A 61 9.56 -9.28 -10.68
N ASN A 62 8.41 -9.94 -10.53
CA ASN A 62 7.18 -9.25 -10.14
C ASN A 62 7.29 -8.81 -8.68
N ILE A 63 7.22 -7.51 -8.43
CA ILE A 63 7.40 -6.93 -7.10
C ILE A 63 6.12 -6.35 -6.52
N ALA A 64 5.13 -6.02 -7.36
CA ALA A 64 3.83 -5.53 -6.92
C ALA A 64 2.80 -5.62 -8.05
N THR A 65 1.52 -5.61 -7.71
CA THR A 65 0.41 -5.61 -8.67
C THR A 65 -0.59 -4.53 -8.28
N LEU A 66 -1.16 -3.82 -9.25
CA LEU A 66 -2.23 -2.87 -8.94
C LEU A 66 -3.43 -3.59 -8.30
N PRO A 67 -4.02 -3.02 -7.24
CA PRO A 67 -5.17 -3.63 -6.60
C PRO A 67 -6.36 -3.69 -7.58
N LYS A 68 -7.08 -4.80 -7.51
CA LYS A 68 -8.41 -4.96 -8.13
C LYS A 68 -9.55 -4.72 -7.12
N VAL A 69 -9.23 -4.76 -5.83
CA VAL A 69 -10.18 -4.50 -4.74
C VAL A 69 -9.96 -3.08 -4.23
N GLY A 70 -11.03 -2.30 -4.21
CA GLY A 70 -11.07 -0.95 -3.67
C GLY A 70 -12.02 -0.83 -2.48
N TYR A 71 -11.86 0.27 -1.72
CA TYR A 71 -12.59 0.50 -0.49
C TYR A 71 -13.15 1.91 -0.43
N HIS A 72 -14.46 2.05 -0.23
CA HIS A 72 -15.13 3.34 -0.05
C HIS A 72 -16.25 3.27 0.98
N ILE A 73 -16.73 4.43 1.43
CA ILE A 73 -17.97 4.51 2.20
C ILE A 73 -19.11 5.03 1.33
N LEU A 74 -20.25 4.34 1.42
CA LEU A 74 -21.50 4.69 0.75
C LEU A 74 -22.65 4.50 1.75
N ASN A 75 -23.43 5.56 2.00
CA ASN A 75 -24.55 5.55 2.95
C ASN A 75 -24.18 5.10 4.38
N GLY A 76 -22.97 5.43 4.85
CA GLY A 76 -22.43 4.98 6.15
C GLY A 76 -21.99 3.51 6.19
N GLU A 77 -22.23 2.78 5.10
CA GLU A 77 -21.73 1.47 4.68
C GLU A 77 -20.23 1.50 4.38
N LEU A 78 -19.35 0.67 4.98
CA LEU A 78 -18.03 0.45 4.38
C LEU A 78 -18.18 -0.60 3.29
N VAL A 79 -17.80 -0.28 2.06
CA VAL A 79 -17.93 -1.16 0.90
C VAL A 79 -16.55 -1.64 0.46
N VAL A 80 -16.41 -2.96 0.36
CA VAL A 80 -15.28 -3.63 -0.29
C VAL A 80 -15.74 -4.05 -1.67
N ARG A 81 -15.14 -3.50 -2.72
CA ARG A 81 -15.56 -3.72 -4.11
C ARG A 81 -14.45 -4.35 -4.92
N ASN A 82 -14.78 -5.37 -5.71
CA ASN A 82 -13.91 -5.85 -6.78
C ASN A 82 -14.26 -5.12 -8.08
N HIS A 83 -13.33 -4.35 -8.63
CA HIS A 83 -13.57 -3.53 -9.83
C HIS A 83 -13.62 -4.32 -11.13
N ILE A 84 -13.31 -5.62 -11.09
CA ILE A 84 -13.36 -6.52 -12.25
C ILE A 84 -14.71 -7.22 -12.32
N THR A 85 -15.18 -7.76 -11.20
CA THR A 85 -16.45 -8.50 -11.12
C THR A 85 -17.64 -7.61 -10.74
N GLU A 86 -17.37 -6.39 -10.29
CA GLU A 86 -18.34 -5.45 -9.70
C GLU A 86 -19.03 -5.96 -8.43
N GLU A 87 -18.56 -7.07 -7.87
CA GLU A 87 -19.06 -7.61 -6.61
C GLU A 87 -18.68 -6.69 -5.46
N GLU A 88 -19.64 -6.49 -4.56
CA GLU A 88 -19.51 -5.64 -3.38
C GLU A 88 -19.87 -6.40 -2.11
N VAL A 89 -19.07 -6.20 -1.07
CA VAL A 89 -19.35 -6.65 0.29
C VAL A 89 -19.49 -5.43 1.19
N LYS A 90 -20.63 -5.31 1.86
CA LYS A 90 -20.90 -4.21 2.79
C LYS A 90 -20.57 -4.64 4.21
N ILE A 91 -19.71 -3.86 4.85
CA ILE A 91 -19.28 -4.03 6.23
C ILE A 91 -20.04 -3.00 7.08
N PRO A 92 -20.90 -3.45 8.00
CA PRO A 92 -21.69 -2.56 8.84
C PRO A 92 -20.79 -1.82 9.84
N ARG A 93 -21.28 -0.66 10.29
CA ARG A 93 -20.54 0.28 11.15
C ARG A 93 -19.93 -0.33 12.41
N ASP A 94 -20.62 -1.29 13.02
CA ASP A 94 -20.12 -1.98 14.22
C ASP A 94 -18.83 -2.76 13.98
N PHE A 95 -18.48 -3.02 12.71
CA PHE A 95 -17.28 -3.74 12.26
C PHE A 95 -16.26 -2.84 11.53
N HIS A 96 -16.36 -1.51 11.67
CA HIS A 96 -15.39 -0.56 11.09
C HIS A 96 -14.06 -0.49 11.85
N TYR A 97 -13.78 -1.45 12.73
CA TYR A 97 -12.47 -1.56 13.37
C TYR A 97 -11.58 -2.50 12.56
N LEU A 98 -10.27 -2.27 12.59
CA LEU A 98 -9.32 -3.20 12.00
C LEU A 98 -8.28 -3.63 13.03
N LYS A 99 -7.98 -4.92 13.01
CA LYS A 99 -6.85 -5.51 13.73
C LYS A 99 -5.86 -6.12 12.75
N VAL A 100 -4.59 -6.19 13.18
CA VAL A 100 -3.54 -6.85 12.41
C VAL A 100 -3.52 -8.32 12.78
N ILE A 101 -3.66 -9.17 11.77
CA ILE A 101 -3.52 -10.62 11.89
C ILE A 101 -2.28 -11.09 11.14
N LYS A 102 -1.79 -12.25 11.54
CA LYS A 102 -0.73 -12.96 10.85
C LYS A 102 -1.38 -13.98 9.91
N SER A 103 -1.01 -13.93 8.64
CA SER A 103 -1.35 -14.91 7.61
C SER A 103 -0.46 -16.15 7.75
N ASP A 104 -0.86 -17.27 7.13
CA ASP A 104 -0.14 -18.55 7.19
C ASP A 104 1.27 -18.50 6.58
N LEU A 105 1.58 -17.46 5.79
CA LEU A 105 2.86 -17.27 5.09
C LEU A 105 3.78 -16.22 5.76
N ASP A 106 3.68 -16.03 7.08
CA ASP A 106 4.42 -14.97 7.82
C ASP A 106 4.13 -13.52 7.36
N ASP A 107 3.22 -13.35 6.41
CA ASP A 107 2.70 -12.08 5.97
C ASP A 107 1.65 -11.54 6.96
N TYR A 108 1.49 -10.22 6.99
CA TYR A 108 0.57 -9.54 7.91
C TYR A 108 -0.55 -8.91 7.10
N LYS A 109 -1.79 -9.02 7.59
CA LYS A 109 -2.96 -8.41 6.95
C LYS A 109 -3.82 -7.69 7.97
N LEU A 110 -4.69 -6.81 7.48
CA LEU A 110 -5.76 -6.23 8.27
C LEU A 110 -7.04 -7.02 8.05
N THR A 111 -7.85 -7.17 9.09
CA THR A 111 -9.20 -7.72 8.96
C THR A 111 -10.20 -6.83 9.69
N PHE A 112 -11.41 -6.75 9.15
CA PHE A 112 -12.52 -6.02 9.75
C PHE A 112 -13.01 -6.74 11.00
N CYS A 113 -13.18 -6.00 12.08
CA CYS A 113 -13.62 -6.53 13.36
C CYS A 113 -14.48 -5.51 14.10
N ASN A 114 -15.18 -5.97 15.14
CA ASN A 114 -15.87 -5.08 16.05
C ASN A 114 -14.93 -4.51 17.12
N PHE A 115 -15.45 -3.64 17.99
CA PHE A 115 -14.65 -3.01 19.05
C PHE A 115 -14.03 -4.02 20.05
N LEU A 116 -14.58 -5.23 20.14
CA LEU A 116 -14.07 -6.33 20.98
C LEU A 116 -12.99 -7.16 20.28
N GLY A 117 -12.77 -6.95 18.97
CA GLY A 117 -11.81 -7.71 18.17
C GLY A 117 -12.38 -8.96 17.51
N ASN A 118 -13.70 -9.18 17.56
CA ASN A 118 -14.36 -10.27 16.83
C ASN A 118 -14.37 -9.95 15.34
N GLU A 119 -13.83 -10.85 14.53
CA GLU A 119 -13.70 -10.68 13.08
C GLU A 119 -15.07 -10.77 12.40
N PHE A 120 -15.33 -9.88 11.45
CA PHE A 120 -16.62 -9.79 10.77
C PHE A 120 -16.98 -11.10 10.06
N PHE A 121 -16.06 -11.63 9.25
CA PHE A 121 -16.31 -12.82 8.45
C PHE A 121 -16.38 -14.10 9.28
N GLU A 122 -15.68 -14.17 10.42
CA GLU A 122 -15.89 -15.27 11.39
C GLU A 122 -17.23 -15.15 12.11
N TYR A 123 -17.62 -13.94 12.49
CA TYR A 123 -18.91 -13.67 13.12
C TYR A 123 -20.08 -13.99 12.17
N LYS A 124 -19.88 -13.78 10.86
CA LYS A 124 -20.87 -13.98 9.80
C LYS A 124 -20.71 -15.28 8.99
N LYS A 125 -19.84 -16.20 9.40
CA LYS A 125 -19.52 -17.39 8.59
C LYS A 125 -20.69 -18.32 8.27
N TYR A 126 -21.75 -18.29 9.08
CA TYR A 126 -22.98 -19.07 8.85
C TYR A 126 -24.10 -18.26 8.20
N ASP A 127 -23.90 -16.96 7.98
CA ASP A 127 -24.83 -16.11 7.27
C ASP A 127 -24.67 -16.39 5.77
N PRO A 128 -25.70 -16.88 5.05
CA PRO A 128 -25.58 -17.24 3.63
C PRO A 128 -25.10 -16.09 2.75
N GLN A 129 -25.29 -14.84 3.17
CA GLN A 129 -24.79 -13.66 2.46
C GLN A 129 -23.26 -13.57 2.46
N TYR A 130 -22.60 -14.08 3.51
CA TYR A 130 -21.16 -13.93 3.72
C TYR A 130 -20.39 -15.26 3.73
N SER A 131 -21.07 -16.40 3.85
CA SER A 131 -20.46 -17.72 4.01
C SER A 131 -19.63 -18.18 2.80
N GLY A 132 -19.87 -17.61 1.62
CA GLY A 132 -19.15 -17.92 0.38
C GLY A 132 -18.20 -16.83 -0.11
N VAL A 133 -17.99 -15.77 0.67
CA VAL A 133 -17.15 -14.64 0.25
C VAL A 133 -15.68 -15.07 0.16
N SER A 134 -15.02 -14.74 -0.95
CA SER A 134 -13.60 -14.97 -1.17
C SER A 134 -12.73 -14.22 -0.16
N ASP A 135 -11.56 -14.76 0.17
CA ASP A 135 -10.64 -14.16 1.15
C ASP A 135 -10.13 -12.78 0.74
N GLU A 136 -10.16 -12.46 -0.56
CA GLU A 136 -9.79 -11.13 -1.08
C GLU A 136 -10.68 -9.99 -0.57
N TYR A 137 -11.90 -10.30 -0.14
CA TYR A 137 -12.81 -9.33 0.51
C TYR A 137 -12.69 -9.35 2.05
N LYS A 138 -12.09 -10.41 2.60
CA LYS A 138 -11.97 -10.61 4.05
C LYS A 138 -10.82 -9.85 4.67
N PHE A 139 -9.79 -9.61 3.87
CA PHE A 139 -8.54 -9.02 4.31
C PHE A 139 -8.22 -7.78 3.51
N VAL A 140 -7.70 -6.78 4.21
CA VAL A 140 -7.17 -5.57 3.59
C VAL A 140 -5.65 -5.69 3.53
N ASP A 141 -5.14 -5.61 2.31
CA ASP A 141 -3.71 -5.64 2.05
C ASP A 141 -3.06 -4.31 2.45
N PHE A 142 -1.83 -4.33 2.96
CA PHE A 142 -1.18 -3.09 3.40
C PHE A 142 -0.83 -2.17 2.25
N GLY A 143 -0.64 -2.71 1.04
CA GLY A 143 -0.50 -1.94 -0.18
C GLY A 143 -1.73 -1.07 -0.48
N SER A 144 -2.91 -1.50 -0.03
CA SER A 144 -4.16 -0.74 -0.16
C SER A 144 -4.32 0.36 0.89
N VAL A 145 -3.35 0.56 1.79
CA VAL A 145 -3.37 1.65 2.76
C VAL A 145 -2.48 2.80 2.26
N LYS A 146 -3.11 3.93 1.93
CA LYS A 146 -2.42 5.21 1.64
C LYS A 146 -1.85 5.80 2.93
N LYS A 147 -0.71 5.27 3.37
CA LYS A 147 -0.06 5.65 4.63
C LYS A 147 0.32 7.14 4.63
N THR A 148 0.06 7.81 5.74
CA THR A 148 0.58 9.17 6.01
C THR A 148 1.98 9.13 6.62
N HIS A 149 2.34 8.03 7.29
CA HIS A 149 3.63 7.79 7.92
C HIS A 149 3.98 6.30 7.87
N ASN A 150 5.26 5.94 7.96
CA ASN A 150 5.69 4.54 7.96
C ASN A 150 5.22 3.83 9.23
N LEU A 151 4.16 3.04 9.11
CA LEU A 151 3.65 2.19 10.18
C LEU A 151 4.31 0.81 10.13
N LYS A 152 4.91 0.39 11.25
CA LYS A 152 5.40 -0.97 11.42
C LYS A 152 4.26 -1.90 11.85
N PHE A 153 3.45 -2.32 10.90
CA PHE A 153 2.23 -3.10 11.18
C PHE A 153 2.45 -4.38 11.99
N LYS A 154 3.61 -5.04 11.84
CA LYS A 154 4.01 -6.20 12.66
C LYS A 154 4.00 -5.95 14.17
N GLU A 155 4.20 -4.69 14.61
CA GLU A 155 4.17 -4.31 16.02
C GLU A 155 2.75 -4.22 16.58
N TYR A 156 1.73 -4.34 15.72
CA TYR A 156 0.31 -4.19 16.06
C TYR A 156 -0.46 -5.52 16.10
N VAL A 157 0.22 -6.64 15.86
CA VAL A 157 -0.38 -7.98 15.85
C VAL A 157 -1.04 -8.29 17.20
N GLY A 158 -2.26 -8.80 17.14
CA GLY A 158 -2.97 -9.28 18.34
C GLY A 158 -4.49 -9.28 18.18
N HIS A 159 -5.17 -9.72 19.24
CA HIS A 159 -6.63 -9.87 19.22
C HIS A 159 -7.39 -8.54 19.24
N ALA A 160 -6.83 -7.49 19.83
CA ALA A 160 -7.50 -6.20 19.98
C ALA A 160 -7.41 -5.36 18.70
N PRO A 161 -8.47 -4.62 18.34
CA PRO A 161 -8.42 -3.66 17.24
C PRO A 161 -7.37 -2.58 17.51
N LYS A 162 -6.70 -2.15 16.44
CA LYS A 162 -5.65 -1.12 16.49
C LYS A 162 -5.98 0.09 15.64
N PHE A 163 -6.88 -0.09 14.69
CA PHE A 163 -7.30 0.96 13.78
C PHE A 163 -8.82 1.06 13.76
N PHE A 164 -9.29 2.26 13.43
CA PHE A 164 -10.70 2.56 13.23
C PHE A 164 -10.86 3.27 11.89
N ALA A 165 -11.67 2.69 11.02
CA ALA A 165 -12.07 3.24 9.74
C ALA A 165 -13.23 4.22 9.94
N VAL A 166 -13.13 5.40 9.32
CA VAL A 166 -14.13 6.45 9.42
C VAL A 166 -14.36 7.05 8.04
N GLU A 167 -15.60 7.44 7.79
CA GLU A 167 -15.94 8.27 6.64
C GLU A 167 -15.09 9.55 6.60
N GLY A 168 -14.34 9.68 5.52
CA GLY A 168 -13.52 10.83 5.19
C GLY A 168 -14.26 11.78 4.23
N PRO A 169 -13.54 12.79 3.73
CA PRO A 169 -14.11 13.75 2.79
C PRO A 169 -14.42 13.09 1.45
N ILE A 170 -15.36 13.68 0.73
CA ILE A 170 -15.60 13.45 -0.69
C ILE A 170 -14.81 14.49 -1.48
N GLU A 171 -13.98 14.08 -2.44
CA GLU A 171 -13.29 15.03 -3.33
C GLU A 171 -14.24 15.50 -4.45
N PRO A 172 -14.07 16.73 -4.98
CA PRO A 172 -14.83 17.20 -6.12
C PRO A 172 -14.69 16.24 -7.32
N GLY A 173 -15.80 15.71 -7.82
CA GLY A 173 -15.82 14.74 -8.92
C GLY A 173 -15.95 13.27 -8.49
N SER A 174 -15.87 12.99 -7.19
CA SER A 174 -16.16 11.68 -6.61
C SER A 174 -17.61 11.57 -6.14
N GLN A 175 -18.17 10.35 -6.20
CA GLN A 175 -19.41 9.98 -5.49
C GLN A 175 -19.13 9.16 -4.22
N ASN A 176 -17.86 8.77 -4.03
CA ASN A 176 -17.42 7.84 -3.00
C ASN A 176 -16.68 8.60 -1.89
N HIS A 177 -17.04 8.31 -0.64
CA HIS A 177 -16.29 8.82 0.50
C HIS A 177 -15.00 8.01 0.68
N VAL A 178 -13.92 8.74 0.92
CA VAL A 178 -12.65 8.14 1.36
C VAL A 178 -12.87 7.44 2.71
N ILE A 179 -12.15 6.34 2.96
CA ILE A 179 -12.10 5.72 4.29
C ILE A 179 -10.82 6.15 4.98
N ASP A 180 -10.93 7.03 5.97
CA ASP A 180 -9.79 7.42 6.79
C ASP A 180 -9.52 6.39 7.88
N LEU A 181 -8.25 6.00 8.00
CA LEU A 181 -7.78 5.12 9.05
C LEU A 181 -7.15 5.93 10.18
N PHE A 182 -7.64 5.70 11.40
CA PHE A 182 -7.10 6.27 12.62
C PHE A 182 -6.56 5.21 13.53
N ARG A 183 -5.43 5.49 14.19
CA ARG A 183 -4.92 4.63 15.27
C ARG A 183 -5.85 4.72 16.48
N LEU A 184 -6.14 3.60 17.12
CA LEU A 184 -6.82 3.57 18.40
C LEU A 184 -5.85 3.82 19.55
N VAL A 185 -6.28 4.65 20.50
CA VAL A 185 -5.60 4.92 21.77
C VAL A 185 -6.55 4.63 22.92
N LYS A 186 -6.04 4.57 24.16
CA LYS A 186 -6.87 4.26 25.35
C LYS A 186 -8.10 5.18 25.49
N SER A 187 -8.00 6.43 25.03
CA SER A 187 -9.06 7.43 25.06
C SER A 187 -9.95 7.47 23.80
N GLY A 188 -9.85 6.48 22.91
CA GLY A 188 -10.66 6.39 21.69
C GLY A 188 -9.86 6.64 20.41
N LYS A 189 -10.35 7.54 19.55
CA LYS A 189 -9.75 7.87 18.25
C LYS A 189 -8.45 8.67 18.44
N GLY A 190 -7.34 8.11 17.97
CA GLY A 190 -6.02 8.75 17.99
C GLY A 190 -5.71 9.50 16.69
N SER A 191 -4.45 9.51 16.26
CA SER A 191 -4.01 10.18 15.03
C SER A 191 -4.42 9.44 13.77
N ARG A 192 -4.64 10.19 12.68
CA ARG A 192 -4.84 9.63 11.33
C ARG A 192 -3.54 8.99 10.85
N VAL A 193 -3.63 7.76 10.37
CA VAL A 193 -2.48 6.98 9.89
C VAL A 193 -2.48 6.73 8.39
N GLY A 194 -3.63 6.93 7.74
CA GLY A 194 -3.76 6.75 6.31
C GLY A 194 -5.21 6.81 5.86
N ALA A 195 -5.44 6.32 4.65
CA ALA A 195 -6.76 6.04 4.11
C ALA A 195 -6.72 4.74 3.31
N LEU A 196 -7.85 4.04 3.20
CA LEU A 196 -7.96 2.90 2.29
C LEU A 196 -8.09 3.40 0.84
N ALA A 197 -7.34 2.77 -0.06
CA ALA A 197 -7.34 3.10 -1.47
C ALA A 197 -8.59 2.57 -2.17
N ASP A 198 -9.16 3.36 -3.07
CA ASP A 198 -10.12 2.91 -4.08
C ASP A 198 -9.51 3.19 -5.45
N GLU A 199 -8.45 2.45 -5.74
CA GLU A 199 -7.66 2.55 -6.97
C GLU A 199 -7.81 1.25 -7.76
N PHE A 200 -7.89 1.38 -9.08
CA PHE A 200 -7.92 0.23 -9.98
C PHE A 200 -7.11 0.58 -11.21
N GLY A 201 -6.21 -0.31 -11.62
CA GLY A 201 -5.57 -0.17 -12.90
C GLY A 201 -5.24 -1.49 -13.56
N TYR A 202 -5.37 -1.50 -14.87
CA TYR A 202 -5.26 -2.70 -15.68
C TYR A 202 -4.72 -2.35 -17.07
N PHE A 203 -4.15 -3.34 -17.74
CA PHE A 203 -3.84 -3.25 -19.15
C PHE A 203 -4.99 -3.81 -19.99
N ASP A 204 -5.32 -3.14 -21.09
CA ASP A 204 -6.26 -3.68 -22.06
C ASP A 204 -5.58 -4.62 -23.09
N ASP A 205 -6.37 -5.11 -24.05
CA ASP A 205 -5.90 -5.92 -25.18
C ASP A 205 -4.94 -5.16 -26.11
N GLN A 206 -5.02 -3.83 -26.14
CA GLN A 206 -4.15 -2.91 -26.89
C GLN A 206 -2.89 -2.49 -26.11
N ASN A 207 -2.63 -3.09 -24.95
CA ASN A 207 -1.51 -2.75 -24.04
C ASN A 207 -1.55 -1.30 -23.53
N LYS A 208 -2.73 -0.66 -23.49
CA LYS A 208 -2.89 0.63 -22.83
C LYS A 208 -3.20 0.40 -21.36
N LEU A 209 -2.58 1.21 -20.51
CA LEU A 209 -2.84 1.22 -19.07
C LEU A 209 -4.07 2.10 -18.81
N HIS A 210 -5.11 1.51 -18.26
CA HIS A 210 -6.25 2.23 -17.69
C HIS A 210 -6.02 2.36 -16.19
N TYR A 211 -6.20 3.56 -15.65
CA TYR A 211 -6.05 3.82 -14.22
C TYR A 211 -7.19 4.69 -13.69
N TYR A 212 -7.82 4.21 -12.63
CA TYR A 212 -8.90 4.84 -11.91
C TYR A 212 -8.46 5.13 -10.47
N ASN A 213 -8.87 6.29 -9.97
CA ASN A 213 -8.84 6.62 -8.56
C ASN A 213 -10.23 7.13 -8.19
N TYR A 214 -11.09 6.21 -7.76
CA TYR A 214 -12.51 6.44 -7.55
C TYR A 214 -12.81 7.41 -6.40
N HIS A 215 -11.83 7.68 -5.53
CA HIS A 215 -11.92 8.74 -4.53
C HIS A 215 -11.79 10.15 -5.12
N LYS A 216 -11.35 10.27 -6.39
CA LYS A 216 -11.15 11.55 -7.08
C LYS A 216 -12.09 11.74 -8.27
N SER A 217 -12.27 10.70 -9.07
CA SER A 217 -13.05 10.76 -10.30
C SER A 217 -13.62 9.39 -10.65
N ALA A 218 -14.79 9.39 -11.28
CA ALA A 218 -15.35 8.19 -11.92
C ALA A 218 -14.69 7.88 -13.27
N GLU A 219 -13.93 8.82 -13.84
CA GLU A 219 -13.24 8.68 -15.12
C GLU A 219 -11.82 8.14 -14.94
N SER A 220 -11.41 7.24 -15.84
CA SER A 220 -10.02 6.77 -15.93
C SER A 220 -9.13 7.70 -16.72
N ASN A 221 -7.85 7.68 -16.38
CA ASN A 221 -6.78 8.07 -17.27
C ASN A 221 -6.30 6.86 -18.08
N ILE A 222 -6.06 7.06 -19.37
CA ILE A 222 -5.55 6.04 -20.28
C ILE A 222 -4.14 6.43 -20.71
N TYR A 223 -3.18 5.55 -20.51
CA TYR A 223 -1.77 5.79 -20.79
C TYR A 223 -1.21 4.78 -21.79
N ASN A 224 -0.45 5.28 -22.78
CA ASN A 224 0.39 4.44 -23.62
C ASN A 224 1.72 4.17 -22.88
N PRO A 225 2.17 2.92 -22.72
CA PRO A 225 3.46 2.58 -22.13
C PRO A 225 4.67 3.34 -22.66
N GLU A 226 4.64 3.76 -23.93
CA GLU A 226 5.72 4.55 -24.54
C GLU A 226 5.79 6.00 -24.00
N ASN A 227 4.70 6.48 -23.41
CA ASN A 227 4.52 7.88 -23.00
C ASN A 227 4.61 8.07 -21.47
N PHE A 228 5.00 7.03 -20.73
CA PHE A 228 5.22 7.13 -19.30
C PHE A 228 6.47 6.39 -18.84
N SER A 229 6.97 6.79 -17.68
CA SER A 229 7.99 6.05 -16.93
C SER A 229 7.52 5.80 -15.51
N VAL A 230 8.08 4.78 -14.86
CA VAL A 230 7.79 4.46 -13.47
C VAL A 230 9.00 4.79 -12.62
N LYS A 231 8.78 5.47 -11.50
CA LYS A 231 9.78 5.67 -10.45
C LYS A 231 9.30 5.07 -9.14
N MET A 232 10.17 4.30 -8.51
CA MET A 232 9.95 3.79 -7.16
C MET A 232 10.46 4.81 -6.14
N ILE A 233 9.72 5.05 -5.05
CA ILE A 233 10.22 5.81 -3.91
C ILE A 233 10.59 4.85 -2.78
N ASN A 234 11.88 4.86 -2.43
CA ASN A 234 12.57 3.99 -1.46
C ASN A 234 12.75 2.54 -1.94
N VAL A 235 14.01 2.12 -2.14
CA VAL A 235 14.41 0.78 -2.63
C VAL A 235 14.58 -0.24 -1.49
N ASP A 236 14.45 0.20 -0.24
CA ASP A 236 14.36 -0.74 0.87
C ASP A 236 13.03 -1.48 0.73
N VAL A 237 13.09 -2.74 0.31
CA VAL A 237 11.93 -3.61 0.07
C VAL A 237 11.01 -3.71 1.28
N SER A 238 11.55 -3.52 2.49
CA SER A 238 10.77 -3.44 3.73
C SER A 238 10.03 -2.10 3.94
N LYS A 239 10.24 -1.14 3.03
CA LYS A 239 9.75 0.26 3.08
C LYS A 239 9.21 0.77 1.73
N ILE A 240 9.06 -0.09 0.71
CA ILE A 240 8.40 0.33 -0.54
C ILE A 240 6.96 0.66 -0.17
N ASP A 241 6.63 1.95 -0.16
CA ASP A 241 5.30 2.40 0.24
C ASP A 241 4.49 2.91 -0.96
N LYS A 242 5.14 3.41 -2.04
CA LYS A 242 4.49 4.10 -3.17
C LYS A 242 5.32 4.03 -4.45
N PHE A 243 4.64 4.03 -5.59
CA PHE A 243 5.24 4.19 -6.93
C PHE A 243 4.70 5.46 -7.60
N TYR A 244 5.51 6.06 -8.47
CA TYR A 244 5.14 7.22 -9.26
C TYR A 244 5.12 6.83 -10.73
N LEU A 245 3.98 7.05 -11.37
CA LEU A 245 3.90 7.06 -12.83
C LEU A 245 4.12 8.51 -13.27
N ILE A 246 5.12 8.71 -14.12
CA ILE A 246 5.46 10.01 -14.70
C ILE A 246 5.03 9.96 -16.16
N ALA A 247 4.02 10.73 -16.51
CA ALA A 247 3.38 10.72 -17.81
C ALA A 247 3.13 12.15 -18.30
N GLU A 248 2.99 12.33 -19.62
CA GLU A 248 2.68 13.64 -20.21
C GLU A 248 1.38 14.27 -19.68
N GLN A 249 0.40 13.42 -19.34
CA GLN A 249 -0.90 13.83 -18.80
C GLN A 249 -0.84 14.20 -17.30
N GLY A 250 0.34 14.12 -16.69
CA GLY A 250 0.60 14.44 -15.29
C GLY A 250 1.01 13.23 -14.47
N ASP A 251 1.77 13.51 -13.40
CA ASP A 251 2.31 12.50 -12.51
C ASP A 251 1.22 11.94 -11.58
N ILE A 252 1.16 10.62 -11.45
CA ILE A 252 0.25 9.95 -10.50
C ILE A 252 1.02 9.11 -9.49
N ILE A 253 0.54 9.14 -8.26
CA ILE A 253 1.01 8.26 -7.19
C ILE A 253 0.14 7.01 -7.21
N ILE A 254 0.78 5.86 -7.24
CA ILE A 254 0.17 4.55 -7.30
C ILE A 254 0.43 3.78 -6.00
N HIS A 255 -0.61 3.12 -5.49
CA HIS A 255 -0.54 2.25 -4.31
C HIS A 255 -0.80 0.79 -4.70
N PRO A 256 0.24 0.03 -5.10
CA PRO A 256 0.07 -1.36 -5.47
C PRO A 256 0.09 -2.27 -4.24
N ILE A 257 -0.40 -3.49 -4.44
CA ILE A 257 -0.23 -4.61 -3.52
C ILE A 257 1.15 -5.21 -3.77
N LEU A 258 2.03 -5.16 -2.77
CA LEU A 258 3.36 -5.73 -2.88
C LEU A 258 3.26 -7.26 -3.06
N GLY A 259 4.04 -7.81 -3.98
CA GLY A 259 4.24 -9.24 -4.04
C GLY A 259 5.08 -9.70 -2.84
N ASN A 260 4.96 -10.97 -2.46
CA ASN A 260 5.88 -11.55 -1.48
C ASN A 260 7.31 -11.46 -2.01
N LEU A 261 8.08 -10.57 -1.39
CA LEU A 261 9.48 -10.31 -1.73
C LEU A 261 10.42 -11.06 -0.78
N ASP A 262 10.12 -12.33 -0.47
CA ASP A 262 11.03 -13.27 0.25
C ASP A 262 12.33 -13.57 -0.52
N ILE A 263 12.75 -12.67 -1.41
CA ILE A 263 13.84 -12.79 -2.36
C ILE A 263 15.03 -11.89 -1.97
N PHE A 264 15.02 -11.31 -0.76
CA PHE A 264 16.15 -10.57 -0.19
C PHE A 264 16.40 -10.90 1.29
#